data_AF-A0A662Z8G7-F1
#
_entry.id   AF-A0A662Z8G7-F1
#
_cell.length_a   1.000
_cell.length_b   1.000
_cell.length_c   1.000
_cell.angle_alpha   90.00
_cell.angle_beta   90.00
_cell.angle_gamma   90.00
#
_symmetry.space_group_name_H-M   'P 1'
#
loop_
_entity.id
_entity.type
_entity.pdbx_description
1 polymer ?
#
loop_
_entity_poly.entity_id
_entity_poly.type
_entity_poly.pdbx_seq_one_letter_code
_entity_poly.pdbx_strand_id
1 'polypeptide(L)'
;MKKHLIGAIVILLIGMIVTLAINIVQDESEAEDKAEDSELKEIEQFSQEEKNAITLAREWEDVFDWSRVLMMENLLVERTGWEISEADAEGVLDYLDFDYEENALESAKTHLLASDYSDEELHNLLTETDGFTEGEAKYAI
;
A
#
# COMPACT_ATOMS: atom_id res chain seq x y z
N MET A 1 39.11 -8.29 -27.05
CA MET A 1 37.84 -9.04 -26.83
C MET A 1 36.97 -8.12 -25.98
N LYS A 2 35.92 -7.48 -26.55
CA LYS A 2 34.52 -7.97 -26.59
C LYS A 2 34.00 -8.23 -25.14
N LYS A 3 32.99 -7.56 -24.57
CA LYS A 3 31.95 -6.62 -25.05
C LYS A 3 31.43 -5.77 -23.88
N HIS A 4 30.92 -4.58 -24.21
CA HIS A 4 30.04 -3.73 -23.41
C HIS A 4 28.61 -4.30 -23.25
N LEU A 5 27.83 -3.65 -22.37
CA LEU A 5 26.36 -3.46 -22.41
C LEU A 5 25.56 -4.67 -21.89
N ILE A 6 24.70 -4.54 -20.88
CA ILE A 6 23.42 -3.78 -20.75
C ILE A 6 23.22 -3.54 -19.22
N GLY A 7 22.74 -2.43 -18.65
CA GLY A 7 21.90 -1.35 -19.16
C GLY A 7 20.48 -1.42 -18.57
N ALA A 8 20.23 -0.66 -17.49
CA ALA A 8 18.94 -0.07 -17.10
C ALA A 8 17.81 -0.97 -16.55
N ILE A 9 16.91 -0.32 -15.79
CA ILE A 9 15.65 -0.77 -15.15
C ILE A 9 15.85 -1.09 -13.66
N VAL A 10 15.54 -0.27 -12.65
CA VAL A 10 14.81 1.01 -12.52
C VAL A 10 15.30 1.71 -11.24
N ILE A 11 16.17 2.72 -11.32
CA ILE A 11 16.29 3.79 -10.30
C ILE A 11 16.68 5.04 -11.07
N LEU A 12 15.75 5.62 -11.83
CA LEU A 12 15.99 6.89 -12.50
C LEU A 12 14.68 7.58 -12.86
N LEU A 13 13.90 7.96 -11.86
CA LEU A 13 12.99 9.11 -11.96
C LEU A 13 12.81 9.77 -10.58
N ILE A 14 13.87 10.34 -10.01
CA ILE A 14 13.80 11.61 -9.27
C ILE A 14 15.15 12.31 -9.47
N GLY A 15 15.10 13.52 -10.02
CA GLY A 15 16.04 14.55 -9.60
C GLY A 15 17.34 14.74 -10.40
N MET A 16 17.31 14.80 -11.73
CA MET A 16 18.21 15.73 -12.42
C MET A 16 17.67 17.17 -12.28
N ILE A 17 17.64 17.68 -11.04
CA ILE A 17 17.65 19.11 -10.71
C ILE A 17 18.99 19.32 -10.00
N VAL A 18 20.06 19.53 -10.77
CA VAL A 18 20.65 20.87 -10.93
C VAL A 18 20.93 21.53 -9.57
N THR A 19 22.13 21.25 -9.06
CA THR A 19 23.06 22.18 -8.39
C THR A 19 22.44 23.37 -7.62
N LEU A 20 22.08 23.17 -6.33
CA LEU A 20 22.22 24.14 -5.22
C LEU A 20 21.74 23.65 -3.83
N ALA A 21 21.49 22.36 -3.62
CA ALA A 21 20.82 21.86 -2.41
C ALA A 21 21.68 20.92 -1.53
N ILE A 22 22.98 21.18 -1.36
CA ILE A 22 23.85 20.29 -0.55
C ILE A 22 23.43 20.27 0.94
N ASN A 23 22.66 21.25 1.43
CA ASN A 23 22.13 21.25 2.79
C ASN A 23 20.70 20.69 2.95
N ILE A 24 19.98 20.37 1.87
CA ILE A 24 18.59 19.88 1.95
C ILE A 24 18.56 18.35 1.83
N VAL A 25 19.39 17.77 0.96
CA VAL A 25 19.46 16.32 0.71
C VAL A 25 19.98 15.54 1.92
N GLN A 26 20.85 16.13 2.74
CA GLN A 26 21.40 15.48 3.92
C GLN A 26 20.39 15.42 5.09
N ASP A 27 19.50 16.42 5.17
CA ASP A 27 18.45 16.49 6.19
C ASP A 27 17.31 15.49 5.89
N GLU A 28 17.00 15.28 4.61
CA GLU A 28 16.01 14.29 4.15
C GLU A 28 16.49 12.84 4.38
N SER A 29 17.74 12.53 4.04
CA SER A 29 18.35 11.22 4.32
C SER A 29 18.48 10.91 5.80
N GLU A 30 18.82 11.89 6.65
CA GLU A 30 18.87 11.69 8.12
C GLU A 30 17.48 11.60 8.76
N ALA A 31 16.46 12.19 8.14
CA ALA A 31 15.07 12.08 8.59
C ALA A 31 14.48 10.72 8.22
N GLU A 32 14.78 10.22 7.01
CA GLU A 32 14.36 8.90 6.53
C GLU A 32 14.99 7.78 7.38
N ASP A 33 16.32 7.82 7.62
CA ASP A 33 17.01 6.87 8.50
C ASP A 33 16.43 6.85 9.94
N LYS A 34 16.03 8.01 10.47
CA LYS A 34 15.41 8.11 11.80
C LYS A 34 13.97 7.64 11.83
N ALA A 35 13.22 7.85 10.76
CA ALA A 35 11.85 7.35 10.62
C ALA A 35 11.85 5.83 10.55
N GLU A 36 12.74 5.25 9.73
CA GLU A 36 12.93 3.81 9.61
C GLU A 36 13.35 3.18 10.95
N ASP A 37 14.33 3.75 11.67
CA ASP A 37 14.74 3.25 13.00
C ASP A 37 13.64 3.38 14.06
N SER A 38 12.80 4.41 13.96
CA SER A 38 11.64 4.58 14.86
C SER A 38 10.56 3.54 14.59
N GLU A 39 10.26 3.31 13.32
CA GLU A 39 9.26 2.35 12.88
C GLU A 39 9.68 0.92 13.20
N LEU A 40 10.95 0.57 12.98
CA LEU A 40 11.49 -0.73 13.35
C LEU A 40 11.34 -1.03 14.85
N LYS A 41 11.53 -0.02 15.73
CA LYS A 41 11.32 -0.17 17.17
C LYS A 41 9.86 -0.36 17.54
N GLU A 42 8.95 0.26 16.79
CA GLU A 42 7.53 0.08 16.98
C GLU A 42 7.10 -1.32 16.52
N ILE A 43 7.57 -1.77 15.35
CA ILE A 43 7.34 -3.11 14.84
C ILE A 43 7.89 -4.17 15.79
N GLU A 44 9.01 -3.92 16.49
CA GLU A 44 9.56 -4.86 17.48
C GLU A 44 8.55 -5.29 18.57
N GLN A 45 7.58 -4.43 18.91
CA GLN A 45 6.59 -4.70 19.95
C GLN A 45 5.52 -5.72 19.55
N PHE A 46 5.35 -5.98 18.26
CA PHE A 46 4.39 -6.92 17.72
C PHE A 46 4.88 -8.39 17.82
N SER A 47 3.94 -9.33 17.87
CA SER A 47 4.17 -10.77 17.75
C SER A 47 4.79 -11.13 16.38
N GLN A 48 5.26 -12.36 16.23
CA GLN A 48 5.84 -12.79 14.96
C GLN A 48 4.78 -12.85 13.85
N GLU A 49 3.56 -13.27 14.22
CA GLU A 49 2.40 -13.35 13.34
C GLU A 49 1.97 -11.96 12.87
N GLU A 50 1.86 -10.99 13.78
CA GLU A 50 1.58 -9.58 13.44
C GLU A 50 2.69 -8.97 12.57
N LYS A 51 3.97 -9.26 12.85
CA LYS A 51 5.09 -8.83 11.98
C LYS A 51 4.96 -9.39 10.57
N ASN A 52 4.59 -10.66 10.43
CA ASN A 52 4.36 -11.27 9.12
C ASN A 52 3.18 -10.60 8.40
N ALA A 53 2.11 -10.27 9.14
CA ALA A 53 0.96 -9.55 8.60
C ALA A 53 1.31 -8.13 8.14
N ILE A 54 2.08 -7.38 8.93
CA ILE A 54 2.57 -6.05 8.56
C ILE A 54 3.34 -6.09 7.23
N THR A 55 4.29 -7.03 7.10
CA THR A 55 5.07 -7.19 5.87
C THR A 55 4.16 -7.53 4.69
N LEU A 56 3.28 -8.51 4.85
CA LEU A 56 2.44 -8.98 3.74
C LEU A 56 1.40 -7.95 3.31
N ALA A 57 0.79 -7.24 4.27
CA ALA A 57 -0.18 -6.19 3.99
C ALA A 57 0.46 -5.05 3.19
N ARG A 58 1.70 -4.66 3.49
CA ARG A 58 2.45 -3.66 2.71
C ARG A 58 2.77 -4.16 1.30
N GLU A 59 3.24 -5.40 1.17
CA GLU A 59 3.50 -6.00 -0.14
C GLU A 59 2.24 -6.08 -1.00
N TRP A 60 1.07 -6.27 -0.39
CA TRP A 60 -0.21 -6.28 -1.09
C TRP A 60 -0.73 -4.88 -1.41
N GLU A 61 -0.59 -3.92 -0.51
CA GLU A 61 -0.94 -2.51 -0.74
C GLU A 61 -0.20 -1.94 -1.96
N ASP A 62 1.07 -2.30 -2.14
CA ASP A 62 1.87 -1.90 -3.31
C ASP A 62 1.35 -2.45 -4.66
N VAL A 63 0.48 -3.46 -4.62
CA VAL A 63 0.05 -4.25 -5.80
C VAL A 63 -1.45 -4.17 -6.04
N PHE A 64 -2.24 -4.02 -4.98
CA PHE A 64 -3.69 -4.10 -5.00
C PHE A 64 -4.31 -2.90 -4.29
N ASP A 65 -5.17 -2.19 -5.01
CA ASP A 65 -5.99 -1.11 -4.46
C ASP A 65 -7.22 -1.70 -3.74
N TRP A 66 -6.98 -2.53 -2.73
CA TRP A 66 -8.04 -3.23 -2.00
C TRP A 66 -8.66 -2.34 -0.93
N SER A 67 -9.95 -2.61 -0.66
CA SER A 67 -10.59 -2.11 0.55
C SER A 67 -9.98 -2.76 1.79
N ARG A 68 -10.20 -2.12 2.95
CA ARG A 68 -9.84 -2.70 4.24
C ARG A 68 -10.47 -4.07 4.45
N VAL A 69 -11.69 -4.28 3.97
CA VAL A 69 -12.41 -5.57 4.07
C VAL A 69 -11.68 -6.66 3.28
N LEU A 70 -11.32 -6.40 2.03
CA LEU A 70 -10.61 -7.38 1.21
C LEU A 70 -9.20 -7.65 1.74
N MET A 71 -8.49 -6.63 2.22
CA MET A 71 -7.19 -6.81 2.87
C MET A 71 -7.32 -7.74 4.08
N MET A 72 -8.30 -7.49 4.95
CA MET A 72 -8.60 -8.32 6.12
C MET A 72 -8.89 -9.78 5.73
N GLU A 73 -9.82 -9.98 4.79
CA GLU A 73 -10.20 -11.31 4.33
C GLU A 73 -8.99 -12.11 3.83
N ASN A 74 -8.08 -11.47 3.11
CA ASN A 74 -6.88 -12.12 2.58
C ASN A 74 -5.82 -12.41 3.66
N LEU A 75 -5.66 -11.54 4.67
CA LEU A 75 -4.74 -11.79 5.79
C LEU A 75 -5.16 -13.00 6.64
N LEU A 76 -6.47 -13.25 6.75
CA LEU A 76 -7.03 -14.37 7.53
C LEU A 76 -7.01 -15.72 6.80
N VAL A 77 -6.56 -15.76 5.53
CA VAL A 77 -6.47 -17.03 4.78
C VAL A 77 -5.30 -17.88 5.28
N GLU A 78 -5.56 -19.10 5.75
CA GLU A 78 -4.54 -20.07 6.24
C GLU A 78 -3.36 -20.30 5.27
N ARG A 79 -3.55 -20.03 3.97
CA ARG A 79 -2.54 -20.22 2.92
C ARG A 79 -1.37 -19.24 3.00
N THR A 80 -1.42 -18.21 3.83
CA THR A 80 -0.27 -17.33 4.14
C THR A 80 0.89 -18.10 4.79
N GLY A 81 0.62 -19.31 5.33
CA GLY A 81 1.62 -20.17 5.97
C GLY A 81 1.74 -19.93 7.49
N TRP A 82 0.88 -19.08 8.03
CA TRP A 82 0.74 -18.74 9.44
C TRP A 82 -0.74 -18.38 9.71
N GLU A 83 -1.12 -18.34 10.99
CA GLU A 83 -2.49 -17.97 11.40
C GLU A 83 -2.39 -16.71 12.25
N ILE A 84 -3.30 -15.77 12.03
CA ILE A 84 -3.47 -14.56 12.82
C ILE A 84 -4.92 -14.44 13.25
N SER A 85 -5.15 -13.93 14.46
CA SER A 85 -6.52 -13.69 14.91
C SER A 85 -7.11 -12.47 14.19
N GLU A 86 -8.43 -12.43 14.06
CA GLU A 86 -9.15 -11.28 13.50
C GLU A 86 -8.81 -9.98 14.24
N ALA A 87 -8.71 -10.03 15.57
CA ALA A 87 -8.36 -8.88 16.39
C ALA A 87 -6.92 -8.39 16.17
N ASP A 88 -5.96 -9.30 16.00
CA ASP A 88 -4.56 -8.92 15.72
C ASP A 88 -4.42 -8.37 14.29
N ALA A 89 -5.15 -8.94 13.32
CA ALA A 89 -5.20 -8.41 11.97
C ALA A 89 -5.85 -7.02 11.91
N GLU A 90 -6.90 -6.76 12.70
CA GLU A 90 -7.47 -5.41 12.87
C GLU A 90 -6.44 -4.45 13.44
N GLY A 91 -5.74 -4.84 14.50
CA GLY A 91 -4.68 -4.03 15.10
C GLY A 91 -3.54 -3.72 14.13
N VAL A 92 -3.17 -4.67 13.26
CA VAL A 92 -2.17 -4.47 12.21
C VAL A 92 -2.64 -3.46 11.16
N LEU A 93 -3.87 -3.58 10.67
CA LEU A 93 -4.39 -2.62 9.68
C LEU A 93 -4.59 -1.22 10.27
N ASP A 94 -4.97 -1.12 11.54
CA ASP A 94 -5.06 0.16 12.25
C ASP A 94 -3.68 0.80 12.46
N TYR A 95 -2.64 -0.01 12.67
CA TYR A 95 -1.26 0.47 12.75
C TYR A 95 -0.74 0.97 11.40
N LEU A 96 -1.09 0.27 10.31
CA LEU A 96 -0.63 0.59 8.97
C LEU A 96 -1.29 1.85 8.38
N ASP A 97 -2.53 2.14 8.79
CA ASP A 97 -3.26 3.37 8.44
C ASP A 97 -3.23 3.67 6.93
N PHE A 98 -3.54 2.66 6.12
CA PHE A 98 -3.56 2.78 4.66
C PHE A 98 -4.64 3.76 4.18
N ASP A 99 -4.38 4.40 3.04
CA ASP A 99 -5.29 5.36 2.42
C ASP A 99 -6.36 4.64 1.59
N TYR A 100 -7.38 4.12 2.26
CA TYR A 100 -8.47 3.41 1.59
C TYR A 100 -9.36 4.31 0.71
N GLU A 101 -9.31 5.63 0.89
CA GLU A 101 -9.97 6.58 -0.03
C GLU A 101 -9.22 6.60 -1.38
N GLU A 102 -7.89 6.65 -1.36
CA GLU A 102 -7.07 6.52 -2.57
C GLU A 102 -7.23 5.15 -3.23
N ASN A 103 -7.28 4.06 -2.45
CA ASN A 103 -7.50 2.72 -3.00
C ASN A 103 -8.87 2.62 -3.70
N ALA A 104 -9.91 3.22 -3.13
CA ALA A 104 -11.22 3.26 -3.78
C ALA A 104 -11.16 4.02 -5.12
N LEU A 105 -10.43 5.13 -5.17
CA LEU A 105 -10.25 5.93 -6.38
C LEU A 105 -9.49 5.16 -7.47
N GLU A 106 -8.44 4.42 -7.13
CA GLU A 106 -7.69 3.59 -8.07
C GLU A 106 -8.47 2.34 -8.52
N SER A 107 -9.23 1.71 -7.63
CA SER A 107 -10.17 0.64 -8.03
C SER A 107 -11.23 1.17 -9.01
N ALA A 108 -11.80 2.35 -8.73
CA ALA A 108 -12.78 2.99 -9.59
C ALA A 108 -12.24 3.26 -11.00
N LYS A 109 -11.01 3.81 -11.09
CA LYS A 109 -10.30 3.99 -12.36
C LYS A 109 -10.11 2.66 -13.10
N THR A 110 -9.73 1.61 -12.39
CA THR A 110 -9.53 0.27 -12.96
C THR A 110 -10.82 -0.30 -13.56
N HIS A 111 -11.95 -0.18 -12.86
CA HIS A 111 -13.25 -0.61 -13.39
C HIS A 111 -13.68 0.19 -14.63
N LEU A 112 -13.47 1.51 -14.62
CA LEU A 112 -13.76 2.38 -15.76
C LEU A 112 -12.89 2.09 -16.98
N LEU A 113 -11.68 1.54 -16.79
CA LEU A 113 -10.87 1.04 -17.91
C LEU A 113 -11.45 -0.25 -18.52
N ALA A 114 -12.18 -1.04 -17.75
CA ALA A 114 -12.78 -2.30 -18.19
C ALA A 114 -14.14 -2.10 -18.88
N SER A 115 -14.96 -1.17 -18.39
CA SER A 115 -16.29 -0.87 -18.93
C SER A 115 -16.75 0.54 -18.57
N ASP A 116 -17.62 1.13 -19.40
CA ASP A 116 -18.31 2.38 -19.09
C ASP A 116 -19.42 2.12 -18.06
N TYR A 117 -19.10 2.28 -16.78
CA TYR A 117 -20.08 2.25 -15.69
C TYR A 117 -20.70 3.65 -15.49
N SER A 118 -21.99 3.70 -15.17
CA SER A 118 -22.58 4.90 -14.58
C SER A 118 -22.10 5.10 -13.15
N ASP A 119 -22.21 6.33 -12.63
CA ASP A 119 -21.87 6.65 -11.25
C ASP A 119 -22.57 5.73 -10.23
N GLU A 120 -23.85 5.38 -10.46
CA GLU A 120 -24.60 4.47 -9.59
C GLU A 120 -24.07 3.03 -9.68
N GLU A 121 -23.75 2.54 -10.88
CA GLU A 121 -23.21 1.19 -11.06
C GLU A 121 -21.80 1.08 -10.44
N LEU A 122 -20.95 2.10 -10.62
CA LEU A 122 -19.62 2.14 -10.05
C LEU A 122 -19.66 2.24 -8.52
N HIS A 123 -20.58 3.05 -7.97
CA HIS A 123 -20.79 3.13 -6.53
C HIS A 123 -21.17 1.77 -5.94
N ASN A 124 -22.14 1.09 -6.55
CA ASN A 124 -22.57 -0.23 -6.09
C ASN A 124 -21.47 -1.28 -6.25
N LEU A 125 -20.66 -1.18 -7.31
CA LEU A 125 -19.52 -2.08 -7.51
C LEU A 125 -18.48 -1.91 -6.38
N LEU A 126 -18.08 -0.67 -6.08
CA LEU A 126 -17.10 -0.38 -5.03
C LEU A 126 -17.60 -0.81 -3.64
N THR A 127 -18.88 -0.59 -3.34
CA THR A 127 -19.45 -0.91 -2.02
C THR A 127 -19.85 -2.37 -1.86
N GLU A 128 -20.53 -2.96 -2.84
CA GLU A 128 -21.10 -4.31 -2.73
C GLU A 128 -20.11 -5.41 -3.14
N THR A 129 -19.18 -5.12 -4.06
CA THR A 129 -18.22 -6.11 -4.58
C THR A 129 -16.82 -5.90 -4.04
N ASP A 130 -16.32 -4.67 -4.06
CA ASP A 130 -14.94 -4.40 -3.64
C ASP A 130 -14.84 -4.13 -2.13
N GLY A 131 -15.96 -4.03 -1.42
CA GLY A 131 -16.00 -3.93 0.04
C GLY A 131 -15.56 -2.58 0.61
N PHE A 132 -15.53 -1.52 -0.20
CA PHE A 132 -15.30 -0.16 0.28
C PHE A 132 -16.50 0.35 1.09
N THR A 133 -16.23 1.25 2.02
CA THR A 133 -17.28 1.97 2.73
C THR A 133 -18.01 2.94 1.80
N GLU A 134 -19.21 3.35 2.20
CA GLU A 134 -19.97 4.41 1.53
C GLU A 134 -19.19 5.73 1.39
N GLY A 135 -18.31 6.02 2.34
CA GLY A 135 -17.47 7.23 2.31
C GLY A 135 -16.39 7.15 1.24
N GLU A 136 -15.65 6.05 1.22
CA GLU A 136 -14.56 5.78 0.26
C GLU A 136 -15.11 5.65 -1.17
N ALA A 137 -16.20 4.91 -1.37
CA ALA A 137 -16.84 4.78 -2.67
C ALA A 137 -17.35 6.13 -3.20
N LYS A 138 -17.88 6.98 -2.31
CA LYS A 138 -18.30 8.34 -2.66
C LYS A 138 -17.12 9.27 -2.94
N TYR A 139 -15.98 9.08 -2.30
CA TYR A 139 -14.76 9.83 -2.61
C TYR A 139 -14.24 9.51 -4.02
N ALA A 140 -14.39 8.25 -4.44
CA ALA A 140 -13.87 7.74 -5.71
C ALA A 140 -14.67 8.13 -6.98
N ILE A 141 -15.87 8.71 -6.84
CA ILE A 141 -16.82 9.03 -7.93
C ILE A 141 -16.98 10.55 -8.08
#